data_AF-A0A9P4IP75-F1
#
_entry.id   AF-A0A9P4IP75-F1
#
_cell.length_a   1.000
_cell.length_b   1.000
_cell.length_c   1.000
_cell.angle_alpha   90.00
_cell.angle_beta   90.00
_cell.angle_gamma   90.00
#
_symmetry.space_group_name_H-M   'P 1'
#
loop_
_entity.id
_entity.type
_entity.pdbx_description
1 polymer ?
#
loop_
_entity_poly.entity_id
_entity_poly.type
_entity_poly.pdbx_seq_one_letter_code
_entity_poly.pdbx_strand_id
1 'polypeptide(L)'
;NAVEVEEPELKEPVHLPAEIILEILSYLPLTRPSTQSTLFNVCLVSNDWYQVAIARLYYQPYISGKNFDLFVRTICPSINAHIRKSDLAGLVHVLDLSRLVHHSTKSTTARLLGRTKPKLMWFRAPASSFGLNCFAALSKCKELRALDLSLVNDAISMHSLAHSLKNLGELKRLYLPRSTPRVEGFEASSFIFPPHLNELVLQGGISDTFVKDLAQPLLRLGVNDISLTFKHCPYVTSTGISDLLSPTQHVLHTLNVSHVPSLDRRRFRSLLNYVLQLCPLKELSISTDYVT
;
A
#
# COMPACT_ATOMS: atom_id res chain seq x y z
N ASN A 1 49.78 51.63 -20.10
CA ASN A 1 48.70 51.17 -19.20
C ASN A 1 48.21 49.81 -19.66
N ALA A 2 48.90 48.76 -19.22
CA ALA A 2 48.38 47.39 -19.30
C ALA A 2 47.43 47.23 -18.10
N VAL A 3 46.17 46.87 -18.39
CA VAL A 3 45.17 46.57 -17.37
C VAL A 3 45.39 45.13 -16.97
N GLU A 4 45.92 44.90 -15.77
CA GLU A 4 45.92 43.59 -15.14
C GLU A 4 44.46 43.13 -14.96
N VAL A 5 44.11 42.05 -15.65
CA VAL A 5 42.85 41.35 -15.45
C VAL A 5 43.12 40.38 -14.30
N GLU A 6 42.70 40.73 -13.09
CA GLU A 6 42.68 39.80 -11.95
C GLU A 6 41.81 38.59 -12.33
N GLU A 7 42.43 37.40 -12.44
CA GLU A 7 41.70 36.15 -12.53
C GLU A 7 40.87 35.97 -11.25
N PRO A 8 39.57 35.64 -11.35
CA PRO A 8 38.74 35.47 -10.18
C PRO A 8 39.24 34.29 -9.35
N GLU A 9 39.68 34.55 -8.11
CA GLU A 9 40.00 33.52 -7.12
C GLU A 9 38.85 32.52 -7.04
N LEU A 10 39.12 31.28 -7.48
CA LEU A 10 38.20 30.16 -7.35
C LEU A 10 38.06 29.84 -5.86
N LYS A 11 37.06 30.44 -5.20
CA LYS A 11 36.70 30.11 -3.82
C LYS A 11 36.48 28.60 -3.72
N GLU A 12 37.18 27.98 -2.78
CA GLU A 12 37.02 26.55 -2.51
C GLU A 12 35.54 26.24 -2.24
N PRO A 13 35.01 25.16 -2.83
CA PRO A 13 33.62 24.77 -2.62
C PRO A 13 33.40 24.48 -1.13
N VAL A 14 32.41 25.14 -0.55
CA VAL A 14 32.03 24.95 0.85
C VAL A 14 31.44 23.54 1.00
N HIS A 15 32.23 22.64 1.60
CA HIS A 15 31.76 21.30 1.94
C HIS A 15 30.93 21.34 3.22
N LEU A 16 29.68 20.88 3.13
CA LEU A 16 28.80 20.70 4.29
C LEU A 16 28.87 19.25 4.76
N PRO A 17 28.92 18.99 6.08
CA PRO A 17 28.78 17.63 6.62
C PRO A 17 27.46 16.98 6.17
N ALA A 18 27.48 15.65 5.99
CA ALA A 18 26.32 14.91 5.50
C ALA A 18 25.09 15.05 6.41
N GLU A 19 25.29 15.18 7.73
CA GLU A 19 24.26 15.38 8.73
C GLU A 19 23.51 16.70 8.51
N ILE A 20 24.23 17.76 8.14
CA ILE A 20 23.63 19.06 7.85
C ILE A 20 22.81 18.99 6.56
N ILE A 21 23.31 18.30 5.54
CA ILE A 21 22.56 18.05 4.30
C ILE A 21 21.28 17.24 4.61
N LEU A 22 21.39 16.19 5.42
CA LEU A 22 20.24 15.38 5.84
C LEU A 22 19.20 16.21 6.60
N GLU A 23 19.63 17.06 7.51
CA GLU A 23 18.76 17.97 8.26
C GLU A 23 18.03 18.94 7.32
N ILE A 24 18.74 19.55 6.37
CA ILE A 24 18.12 20.42 5.35
C ILE A 24 17.08 19.65 4.54
N LEU A 25 17.40 18.43 4.09
CA LEU A 25 16.48 17.61 3.31
C LEU A 25 15.31 17.07 4.15
N SER A 26 15.42 17.04 5.48
CA SER A 26 14.37 16.58 6.39
C SER A 26 13.11 17.44 6.28
N TYR A 27 13.26 18.74 6.01
CA TYR A 27 12.18 19.71 5.81
C TYR A 27 11.40 19.49 4.51
N LEU A 28 11.92 18.70 3.57
CA LEU A 28 11.22 18.38 2.33
C LEU A 28 10.20 17.23 2.55
N PRO A 29 8.90 17.45 2.33
CA PRO A 29 7.88 16.43 2.54
C PRO A 29 7.90 15.38 1.43
N LEU A 30 8.10 14.11 1.78
CA LEU A 30 8.20 12.99 0.82
C LEU A 30 6.92 12.72 0.01
N THR A 31 5.76 13.14 0.51
CA THR A 31 4.45 12.82 -0.08
C THR A 31 4.05 13.77 -1.20
N ARG A 32 4.72 14.92 -1.36
CA ARG A 32 4.35 15.93 -2.37
C ARG A 32 5.03 15.65 -3.70
N PRO A 33 4.29 15.69 -4.83
CA PRO A 33 4.88 15.50 -6.16
C PRO A 33 5.99 16.50 -6.49
N SER A 34 5.85 17.76 -6.05
CA SER A 34 6.85 18.81 -6.24
C SER A 34 8.20 18.46 -5.60
N THR A 35 8.20 17.74 -4.49
CA THR A 35 9.41 17.33 -3.78
C THR A 35 10.31 16.44 -4.63
N GLN A 36 9.75 15.60 -5.51
CA GLN A 36 10.54 14.74 -6.39
C GLN A 36 11.46 15.56 -7.31
N SER A 37 10.95 16.66 -7.88
CA SER A 37 11.73 17.56 -8.73
C SER A 37 12.81 18.29 -7.94
N THR A 38 12.49 18.72 -6.71
CA THR A 38 13.45 19.37 -5.82
C THR A 38 14.58 18.42 -5.46
N LEU A 39 14.27 17.19 -5.03
CA LEU A 39 15.27 16.17 -4.71
C LEU A 39 16.13 15.80 -5.93
N PHE A 40 15.53 15.74 -7.11
CA PHE A 40 16.27 15.52 -8.35
C PHE A 40 17.28 16.65 -8.59
N ASN A 41 16.86 17.91 -8.48
CA ASN A 41 17.74 19.06 -8.65
C ASN A 41 18.86 19.09 -7.60
N VAL A 42 18.55 18.71 -6.35
CA VAL A 42 19.55 18.58 -5.28
C VAL A 42 20.63 17.56 -5.65
N CYS A 43 20.25 16.41 -6.21
CA CYS A 43 21.19 15.39 -6.67
C CYS A 43 22.13 15.88 -7.79
N LEU A 44 21.84 17.02 -8.44
CA LEU A 44 22.66 17.61 -9.50
C LEU A 44 23.63 18.68 -8.98
N VAL A 45 23.57 19.06 -7.69
CA VAL A 45 24.40 20.14 -7.12
C VAL A 45 25.87 19.71 -6.98
N SER A 46 26.13 18.59 -6.30
CA SER A 46 27.46 18.02 -6.13
C SER A 46 27.40 16.53 -5.77
N ASN A 47 28.55 15.85 -5.70
CA ASN A 47 28.61 14.45 -5.28
C ASN A 47 28.08 14.25 -3.85
N ASP A 48 28.47 15.12 -2.91
CA ASP A 48 28.03 15.04 -1.51
C ASP A 48 26.50 15.12 -1.39
N TRP A 49 25.88 16.08 -2.10
CA TRP A 49 24.43 16.19 -2.16
C TRP A 49 23.77 14.99 -2.82
N TYR A 50 24.37 14.44 -3.88
CA TYR A 50 23.89 13.21 -4.53
C TYR A 50 23.87 12.02 -3.56
N GLN A 51 24.99 11.75 -2.87
CA GLN A 51 25.11 10.59 -1.97
C GLN A 51 24.06 10.62 -0.86
N VAL A 52 23.76 11.81 -0.35
CA VAL A 52 22.78 11.99 0.72
C VAL A 52 21.34 11.97 0.19
N ALA A 53 21.07 12.65 -0.93
CA ALA A 53 19.71 12.86 -1.42
C ALA A 53 19.14 11.66 -2.21
N ILE A 54 19.99 10.83 -2.82
CA ILE A 54 19.55 9.75 -3.71
C ILE A 54 18.61 8.74 -3.02
N ALA A 55 18.90 8.38 -1.77
CA ALA A 55 18.05 7.50 -0.97
C ALA A 55 16.66 8.12 -0.76
N ARG A 56 16.61 9.41 -0.47
CA ARG A 56 15.37 10.16 -0.25
C ARG A 56 14.57 10.33 -1.55
N LEU A 57 15.25 10.51 -2.68
CA LEU A 57 14.65 10.60 -4.02
C LEU A 57 13.94 9.29 -4.43
N TYR A 58 14.53 8.14 -4.10
CA TYR A 58 13.98 6.81 -4.45
C TYR A 58 13.11 6.17 -3.37
N TYR A 59 13.03 6.76 -2.17
CA TYR A 59 12.23 6.23 -1.07
C TYR A 59 10.75 6.04 -1.44
N GLN A 60 10.14 7.07 -2.03
CA GLN A 60 8.75 7.09 -2.50
C GLN A 60 8.68 7.82 -3.86
N PRO A 61 9.10 7.16 -4.96
CA PRO A 61 9.16 7.81 -6.26
C PRO A 61 7.76 8.21 -6.74
N TYR A 62 7.61 9.46 -7.18
CA TYR A 62 6.39 9.89 -7.84
C TYR A 62 6.30 9.33 -9.27
N ILE A 63 5.61 8.19 -9.41
CA ILE A 63 5.44 7.51 -10.69
C ILE A 63 4.14 7.94 -11.38
N SER A 64 4.25 8.29 -12.67
CA SER A 64 3.18 8.68 -13.57
C SER A 64 3.40 8.03 -14.95
N GLY A 65 2.42 8.11 -15.85
CA GLY A 65 2.58 7.57 -17.20
C GLY A 65 3.80 8.13 -17.95
N LYS A 66 4.11 9.42 -17.75
CA LYS A 66 5.18 10.13 -18.46
C LYS A 66 6.59 9.66 -18.11
N ASN A 67 6.81 9.20 -16.87
CA ASN A 67 8.13 8.81 -16.36
C ASN A 67 8.23 7.31 -16.04
N PHE A 68 7.17 6.54 -16.29
CA PHE A 68 7.11 5.13 -15.93
C PHE A 68 8.20 4.30 -16.63
N ASP A 69 8.37 4.47 -17.95
CA ASP A 69 9.36 3.68 -18.71
C ASP A 69 10.79 3.97 -18.27
N LEU A 70 11.11 5.24 -18.00
CA LEU A 70 12.41 5.63 -17.45
C LEU A 70 12.63 4.98 -16.08
N PHE A 71 11.64 5.06 -15.19
CA PHE A 71 11.69 4.41 -13.89
C PHE A 71 11.90 2.89 -14.01
N VAL A 72 11.15 2.21 -14.88
CA VAL A 72 11.30 0.78 -15.13
C VAL A 72 12.70 0.44 -15.63
N ARG A 73 13.24 1.21 -16.58
CA ARG A 73 14.61 0.99 -17.10
C ARG A 73 15.66 1.19 -16.01
N THR A 74 15.47 2.16 -15.12
CA THR A 74 16.39 2.44 -14.01
C THR A 74 16.36 1.34 -12.94
N ILE A 75 15.17 0.87 -12.54
CA ILE A 75 15.01 -0.13 -11.47
C ILE A 75 15.21 -1.57 -12.00
N CYS A 76 14.83 -1.82 -13.24
CA CYS A 76 14.89 -3.11 -13.92
C CYS A 76 15.76 -3.04 -15.18
N PRO A 77 17.07 -2.78 -15.07
CA PRO A 77 17.95 -2.54 -16.22
C PRO A 77 18.14 -3.78 -17.11
N SER A 78 17.81 -4.97 -16.61
CA SER A 78 17.70 -6.20 -17.40
C SER A 78 16.36 -6.88 -17.12
N ILE A 79 15.82 -7.51 -18.16
CA ILE A 79 14.66 -8.41 -18.07
C ILE A 79 14.96 -9.55 -17.09
N ASN A 80 16.15 -10.12 -17.17
CA ASN A 80 16.57 -11.21 -16.30
C ASN A 80 17.08 -10.67 -14.97
N ALA A 81 16.42 -11.11 -13.89
CA ALA A 81 16.69 -10.63 -12.53
C ALA A 81 18.16 -10.79 -12.10
N HIS A 82 18.81 -11.87 -12.57
CA HIS A 82 20.16 -12.24 -12.15
C HIS A 82 21.27 -11.53 -12.93
N ILE A 83 20.97 -10.96 -14.10
CA ILE A 83 21.99 -10.44 -15.02
C ILE A 83 22.51 -9.07 -14.58
N ARG A 84 21.60 -8.16 -14.23
CA ARG A 84 21.95 -6.81 -13.79
C ARG A 84 21.01 -6.36 -12.70
N LYS A 85 21.57 -6.07 -11.52
CA LYS A 85 20.86 -5.44 -10.41
C LYS A 85 20.98 -3.93 -10.55
N SER A 86 19.96 -3.22 -10.07
CA SER A 86 20.02 -1.77 -9.92
C SER A 86 20.26 -1.49 -8.44
N ASP A 87 21.30 -0.74 -8.12
CA ASP A 87 21.61 -0.35 -6.74
C ASP A 87 20.51 0.55 -6.15
N LEU A 88 19.73 1.19 -7.02
CA LEU A 88 18.60 2.04 -6.66
C LEU A 88 17.34 1.25 -6.30
N ALA A 89 17.22 -0.01 -6.73
CA ALA A 89 16.05 -0.83 -6.46
C ALA A 89 15.84 -1.07 -4.96
N GLY A 90 16.94 -1.17 -4.20
CA GLY A 90 16.92 -1.33 -2.74
C GLY A 90 16.52 -0.06 -1.99
N LEU A 91 16.48 1.10 -2.65
CA LEU A 91 16.08 2.37 -2.03
C LEU A 91 14.56 2.59 -2.08
N VAL A 92 13.81 1.75 -2.82
CA VAL A 92 12.36 1.91 -2.98
C VAL A 92 11.62 1.24 -1.83
N HIS A 93 11.07 2.06 -0.94
CA HIS A 93 10.27 1.61 0.20
C HIS A 93 8.77 1.71 -0.05
N VAL A 94 8.34 2.66 -0.88
CA VAL A 94 6.94 2.85 -1.27
C VAL A 94 6.82 2.74 -2.78
N LEU A 95 6.08 1.75 -3.25
CA LEU A 95 5.78 1.55 -4.67
C LEU A 95 4.29 1.75 -4.90
N ASP A 96 3.92 2.97 -5.30
CA ASP A 96 2.55 3.33 -5.66
C ASP A 96 2.36 3.34 -7.18
N LEU A 97 1.65 2.34 -7.68
CA LEU A 97 1.34 2.18 -9.11
C LEU A 97 -0.13 2.52 -9.42
N SER A 98 -0.88 3.09 -8.47
CA SER A 98 -2.31 3.41 -8.63
C SER A 98 -2.63 4.31 -9.83
N ARG A 99 -1.69 5.19 -10.21
CA ARG A 99 -1.83 6.13 -11.32
C ARG A 99 -1.58 5.49 -12.69
N LEU A 100 -1.22 4.21 -12.74
CA LEU A 100 -0.86 3.51 -13.97
C LEU A 100 -2.02 2.62 -14.43
N VAL A 101 -2.78 3.08 -15.41
CA VAL A 101 -3.93 2.33 -15.95
C VAL A 101 -3.52 1.46 -17.14
N HIS A 102 -2.77 2.00 -18.11
CA HIS A 102 -2.37 1.28 -19.33
C HIS A 102 -0.85 1.25 -19.59
N HIS A 103 -0.05 1.80 -18.67
CA HIS A 103 1.40 1.96 -18.88
C HIS A 103 2.21 0.74 -18.45
N SER A 104 1.66 -0.15 -17.61
CA SER A 104 2.35 -1.33 -17.09
C SER A 104 1.74 -2.62 -17.60
N THR A 105 2.57 -3.63 -17.79
CA THR A 105 2.16 -5.01 -18.08
C THR A 105 2.28 -5.87 -16.82
N LYS A 106 1.54 -6.99 -16.74
CA LYS A 106 1.62 -7.92 -15.59
C LYS A 106 3.05 -8.42 -15.34
N SER A 107 3.83 -8.65 -16.41
CA SER A 107 5.24 -9.04 -16.32
C SER A 107 6.13 -7.91 -15.77
N THR A 108 5.90 -6.66 -16.20
CA THR A 108 6.66 -5.50 -15.71
C THR A 108 6.36 -5.20 -14.25
N THR A 109 5.08 -5.24 -13.83
CA THR A 109 4.68 -5.09 -12.43
C THR A 109 5.33 -6.16 -11.54
N ALA A 110 5.25 -7.43 -11.94
CA ALA A 110 5.88 -8.53 -11.20
C ALA A 110 7.40 -8.37 -11.08
N ARG A 111 8.05 -7.88 -12.15
CA ARG A 111 9.49 -7.61 -12.17
C ARG A 111 9.86 -6.45 -11.23
N LEU A 112 9.12 -5.33 -11.28
CA LEU A 112 9.31 -4.20 -10.35
C LEU A 112 9.19 -4.65 -8.89
N LEU A 113 8.13 -5.41 -8.56
CA LEU A 113 7.97 -6.02 -7.23
C LEU A 113 9.17 -6.92 -6.89
N GLY A 114 9.59 -7.77 -7.83
CA GLY A 114 10.72 -8.67 -7.64
C GLY A 114 12.05 -7.96 -7.39
N ARG A 115 12.23 -6.74 -7.89
CA ARG A 115 13.43 -5.90 -7.67
C ARG A 115 13.37 -5.12 -6.36
N THR A 116 12.21 -4.59 -6.02
CA THR A 116 12.00 -3.72 -4.84
C THR A 116 11.69 -4.48 -3.56
N LYS A 117 11.32 -5.78 -3.65
CA LYS A 117 10.97 -6.64 -2.52
C LYS A 117 11.89 -6.58 -1.27
N PRO A 118 13.23 -6.35 -1.35
CA PRO A 118 14.06 -6.40 -0.16
C PRO A 118 13.72 -5.32 0.87
N LYS A 119 13.27 -4.14 0.42
CA LYS A 119 13.00 -2.95 1.26
C LYS A 119 11.59 -2.40 1.13
N LEU A 120 10.75 -3.04 0.32
CA LEU A 120 9.39 -2.59 0.05
C LEU A 120 8.51 -2.69 1.30
N MET A 121 8.07 -1.54 1.81
CA MET A 121 7.20 -1.40 2.99
C MET A 121 5.75 -1.12 2.63
N TRP A 122 5.50 -0.43 1.50
CA TRP A 122 4.14 -0.15 1.05
C TRP A 122 4.02 -0.39 -0.44
N PHE A 123 3.03 -1.20 -0.82
CA PHE A 123 2.70 -1.45 -2.21
C PHE A 123 1.25 -1.12 -2.49
N ARG A 124 1.02 -0.33 -3.54
CA ARG A 124 -0.31 -0.07 -4.09
C ARG A 124 -0.37 -0.53 -5.53
N ALA A 125 -1.23 -1.52 -5.78
CA ALA A 125 -1.32 -2.17 -7.08
C ALA A 125 -2.00 -1.27 -8.13
N PRO A 126 -1.60 -1.40 -9.41
CA PRO A 126 -2.30 -0.78 -10.53
C PRO A 126 -3.62 -1.50 -10.83
N ALA A 127 -4.54 -0.86 -11.55
CA ALA A 127 -5.88 -1.39 -11.75
C ALA A 127 -5.97 -2.67 -12.62
N SER A 128 -5.10 -2.80 -13.62
CA SER A 128 -5.20 -3.80 -14.70
C SER A 128 -3.95 -4.69 -14.86
N SER A 129 -2.84 -4.35 -14.19
CA SER A 129 -1.54 -5.01 -14.40
C SER A 129 -1.01 -5.72 -13.16
N PHE A 130 -1.88 -6.01 -12.21
CA PHE A 130 -1.62 -6.96 -11.13
C PHE A 130 -2.16 -8.34 -11.53
N GLY A 131 -1.40 -9.40 -11.31
CA GLY A 131 -1.81 -10.75 -11.73
C GLY A 131 -0.99 -11.86 -11.06
N LEU A 132 -1.17 -13.11 -11.51
CA LEU A 132 -0.62 -14.30 -10.84
C LEU A 132 0.89 -14.19 -10.53
N ASN A 133 1.67 -13.72 -11.49
CA ASN A 133 3.13 -13.57 -11.33
C ASN A 133 3.55 -12.59 -10.23
N CYS A 134 2.67 -11.64 -9.87
CA CYS A 134 2.93 -10.69 -8.80
C CYS A 134 2.90 -11.37 -7.43
N PHE A 135 2.08 -12.42 -7.23
CA PHE A 135 1.97 -13.13 -5.95
C PHE A 135 3.28 -13.79 -5.50
N ALA A 136 4.04 -14.34 -6.45
CA ALA A 136 5.33 -14.97 -6.17
C ALA A 136 6.42 -13.97 -5.77
N ALA A 137 6.36 -12.73 -6.30
CA ALA A 137 7.22 -11.65 -5.87
C ALA A 137 6.76 -11.07 -4.52
N LEU A 138 5.45 -10.87 -4.38
CA LEU A 138 4.80 -10.33 -3.20
C LEU A 138 5.11 -11.16 -1.96
N SER A 139 5.01 -12.50 -2.02
CA SER A 139 5.28 -13.39 -0.88
C SER A 139 6.71 -13.31 -0.33
N LYS A 140 7.62 -12.66 -1.08
CA LYS A 140 9.02 -12.44 -0.72
C LYS A 140 9.29 -11.02 -0.18
N CYS A 141 8.29 -10.15 -0.12
CA CYS A 141 8.41 -8.79 0.44
C CYS A 141 8.30 -8.84 1.98
N LYS A 142 9.38 -9.23 2.65
CA LYS A 142 9.37 -9.48 4.11
C LYS A 142 9.13 -8.23 4.97
N GLU A 143 9.53 -7.06 4.48
CA GLU A 143 9.34 -5.78 5.18
C GLU A 143 7.98 -5.11 4.83
N LEU A 144 7.10 -5.77 4.07
CA LEU A 144 5.85 -5.17 3.60
C LEU A 144 4.87 -4.96 4.75
N ARG A 145 4.54 -3.69 5.02
CA ARG A 145 3.63 -3.24 6.08
C ARG A 145 2.23 -2.90 5.58
N ALA A 146 2.11 -2.51 4.31
CA ALA A 146 0.82 -2.18 3.72
C ALA A 146 0.71 -2.71 2.29
N LEU A 147 -0.40 -3.40 2.01
CA LEU A 147 -0.75 -3.94 0.71
C LEU A 147 -2.11 -3.41 0.29
N ASP A 148 -2.12 -2.54 -0.71
CA ASP A 148 -3.35 -1.96 -1.25
C ASP A 148 -3.67 -2.54 -2.64
N LEU A 149 -4.72 -3.36 -2.71
CA LEU A 149 -5.26 -3.92 -3.95
C LEU A 149 -6.58 -3.25 -4.36
N SER A 150 -6.97 -2.14 -3.73
CA SER A 150 -8.29 -1.48 -3.89
C SER A 150 -8.65 -1.02 -5.29
N LEU A 151 -7.68 -0.92 -6.20
CA LEU A 151 -7.92 -0.51 -7.59
C LEU A 151 -7.94 -1.69 -8.55
N VAL A 152 -7.52 -2.87 -8.09
CA VAL A 152 -7.45 -4.07 -8.93
C VAL A 152 -8.88 -4.47 -9.32
N ASN A 153 -9.12 -4.44 -10.64
CA ASN A 153 -10.40 -4.80 -11.25
C ASN A 153 -10.35 -6.18 -11.92
N ASP A 154 -9.16 -6.69 -12.23
CA ASP A 154 -8.98 -8.04 -12.75
C ASP A 154 -9.38 -9.07 -11.71
N ALA A 155 -10.03 -10.16 -12.10
CA ALA A 155 -10.29 -11.29 -11.21
C ALA A 155 -8.97 -11.85 -10.69
N ILE A 156 -8.79 -11.86 -9.36
CA ILE A 156 -7.61 -12.46 -8.72
C ILE A 156 -8.00 -13.72 -7.95
N SER A 157 -7.07 -14.67 -7.90
CA SER A 157 -7.24 -15.88 -7.08
C SER A 157 -7.07 -15.55 -5.60
N MET A 158 -8.14 -15.72 -4.82
CA MET A 158 -8.10 -15.57 -3.37
C MET A 158 -7.19 -16.61 -2.70
N HIS A 159 -7.07 -17.82 -3.27
CA HIS A 159 -6.10 -18.82 -2.81
C HIS A 159 -4.66 -18.32 -2.96
N SER A 160 -4.32 -17.71 -4.11
CA SER A 160 -2.98 -17.16 -4.33
C SER A 160 -2.70 -15.98 -3.41
N LEU A 161 -3.69 -15.10 -3.19
CA LEU A 161 -3.57 -14.02 -2.22
C LEU A 161 -3.33 -14.56 -0.81
N ALA A 162 -4.19 -15.46 -0.32
CA ALA A 162 -4.05 -16.07 1.01
C ALA A 162 -2.69 -16.76 1.17
N HIS A 163 -2.21 -17.48 0.15
CA HIS A 163 -0.90 -18.11 0.18
C HIS A 163 0.25 -17.09 0.25
N SER A 164 0.18 -15.99 -0.51
CA SER A 164 1.19 -14.94 -0.46
C SER A 164 1.26 -14.24 0.89
N LEU A 165 0.10 -13.99 1.50
CA LEU A 165 0.01 -13.26 2.78
C LEU A 165 0.64 -14.01 3.94
N LYS A 166 0.61 -15.35 3.97
CA LYS A 166 1.24 -16.18 5.03
C LYS A 166 2.70 -15.81 5.33
N ASN A 167 3.40 -15.30 4.32
CA ASN A 167 4.81 -15.01 4.38
C ASN A 167 5.16 -13.56 4.77
N LEU A 168 4.15 -12.71 4.98
CA LEU A 168 4.29 -11.27 5.19
C LEU A 168 4.14 -10.91 6.67
N GLY A 169 5.09 -11.35 7.50
CA GLY A 169 5.03 -11.17 8.96
C GLY A 169 4.78 -9.73 9.41
N GLU A 170 5.34 -8.75 8.69
CA GLU A 170 5.25 -7.32 9.01
C GLU A 170 3.98 -6.62 8.51
N LEU A 171 3.07 -7.33 7.84
CA LEU A 171 1.90 -6.71 7.22
C LEU A 171 0.91 -6.23 8.26
N LYS A 172 0.62 -4.92 8.25
CA LYS A 172 -0.30 -4.24 9.15
C LYS A 172 -1.62 -3.89 8.49
N ARG A 173 -1.56 -3.46 7.21
CA ARG A 173 -2.73 -2.99 6.46
C ARG A 173 -2.94 -3.80 5.20
N LEU A 174 -4.17 -4.29 5.03
CA LEU A 174 -4.59 -5.05 3.85
C LEU A 174 -5.87 -4.46 3.27
N TYR A 175 -5.80 -4.03 2.01
CA TYR A 175 -6.98 -3.61 1.25
C TYR A 175 -7.26 -4.67 0.18
N LEU A 176 -8.40 -5.35 0.30
CA LEU A 176 -8.82 -6.38 -0.66
C LEU A 176 -9.18 -5.77 -2.03
N PRO A 177 -9.12 -6.51 -3.14
CA PRO A 177 -9.50 -5.99 -4.45
C PRO A 177 -11.01 -5.78 -4.57
N ARG A 178 -11.43 -4.84 -5.43
CA ARG A 178 -12.87 -4.66 -5.75
C ARG A 178 -13.44 -5.86 -6.52
N SER A 179 -12.59 -6.49 -7.31
CA SER A 179 -12.90 -7.66 -8.11
C SER A 179 -12.82 -8.97 -7.31
N THR A 180 -12.87 -8.93 -5.98
CA THR A 180 -13.05 -10.16 -5.19
C THR A 180 -14.29 -10.86 -5.78
N PRO A 181 -14.12 -11.97 -6.52
CA PRO A 181 -15.23 -12.57 -7.22
C PRO A 181 -16.26 -13.01 -6.19
N ARG A 182 -17.50 -13.26 -6.60
CA ARG A 182 -18.39 -14.10 -5.78
C ARG A 182 -17.64 -15.41 -5.59
N VAL A 183 -17.05 -15.59 -4.42
CA VAL A 183 -16.00 -16.58 -4.19
C VAL A 183 -16.68 -17.95 -4.09
N GLU A 184 -17.06 -18.52 -5.22
CA GLU A 184 -17.55 -19.89 -5.26
C GLU A 184 -16.35 -20.82 -5.03
N GLY A 185 -16.37 -21.55 -3.91
CA GLY A 185 -15.38 -22.59 -3.60
C GLY A 185 -14.11 -22.18 -2.85
N PHE A 186 -13.94 -20.91 -2.42
CA PHE A 186 -12.89 -20.57 -1.44
C PHE A 186 -13.49 -20.27 -0.07
N GLU A 187 -13.05 -21.08 0.90
CA GLU A 187 -13.43 -20.97 2.29
C GLU A 187 -12.58 -19.90 2.97
N ALA A 188 -13.19 -18.74 3.27
CA ALA A 188 -12.51 -17.66 3.97
C ALA A 188 -12.06 -18.07 5.38
N SER A 189 -12.65 -19.12 5.96
CA SER A 189 -12.20 -19.72 7.23
C SER A 189 -10.77 -20.27 7.16
N SER A 190 -10.26 -20.61 5.96
CA SER A 190 -8.90 -21.10 5.72
C SER A 190 -7.85 -19.98 5.70
N PHE A 191 -8.28 -18.71 5.74
CA PHE A 191 -7.37 -17.58 5.72
C PHE A 191 -6.48 -17.59 6.96
N ILE A 192 -5.18 -17.45 6.72
CA ILE A 192 -4.18 -17.22 7.77
C ILE A 192 -3.70 -15.80 7.56
N PHE A 193 -4.25 -14.88 8.35
CA PHE A 193 -3.84 -13.50 8.31
C PHE A 193 -2.44 -13.33 8.93
N PRO A 194 -1.65 -12.36 8.46
CA PRO A 194 -0.38 -12.01 9.08
C PRO A 194 -0.54 -11.59 10.55
N PRO A 195 0.42 -11.92 11.43
CA PRO A 195 0.29 -11.75 12.88
C PRO A 195 0.19 -10.28 13.33
N HIS A 196 0.67 -9.33 12.51
CA HIS A 196 0.64 -7.90 12.83
C HIS A 196 -0.47 -7.13 12.11
N LEU A 197 -1.41 -7.83 11.46
CA LEU A 197 -2.51 -7.21 10.75
C LEU A 197 -3.43 -6.50 11.74
N ASN A 198 -3.60 -5.20 11.56
CA ASN A 198 -4.46 -4.36 12.39
C ASN A 198 -5.45 -3.52 11.57
N GLU A 199 -5.36 -3.50 10.25
CA GLU A 199 -6.33 -2.84 9.38
C GLU A 199 -6.70 -3.75 8.21
N LEU A 200 -7.99 -4.05 8.10
CA LEU A 200 -8.55 -4.82 7.01
C LEU A 200 -9.65 -4.01 6.31
N VAL A 201 -9.44 -3.73 5.03
CA VAL A 201 -10.43 -3.06 4.18
C VAL A 201 -11.05 -4.07 3.22
N LEU A 202 -12.33 -4.32 3.46
CA LEU A 202 -13.21 -5.17 2.69
C LEU A 202 -13.95 -4.31 1.65
N GLN A 203 -13.87 -4.70 0.38
CA GLN A 203 -14.53 -3.96 -0.70
C GLN A 203 -14.89 -4.83 -1.90
N GLY A 204 -15.85 -4.35 -2.68
CA GLY A 204 -16.26 -4.99 -3.92
C GLY A 204 -17.32 -6.08 -3.72
N GLY A 205 -17.31 -7.07 -4.62
CA GLY A 205 -18.34 -8.11 -4.74
C GLY A 205 -18.36 -9.19 -3.64
N ILE A 206 -17.95 -8.86 -2.42
CA ILE A 206 -17.93 -9.80 -1.28
C ILE A 206 -19.36 -10.12 -0.79
N SER A 207 -19.59 -11.37 -0.38
CA SER A 207 -20.88 -11.86 0.14
C SER A 207 -20.90 -11.93 1.67
N ASP A 208 -22.09 -11.99 2.26
CA ASP A 208 -22.27 -12.21 3.70
C ASP A 208 -21.59 -13.49 4.20
N THR A 209 -21.64 -14.57 3.42
CA THR A 209 -20.97 -15.83 3.74
C THR A 209 -19.46 -15.64 3.88
N PHE A 210 -18.85 -14.93 2.93
CA PHE A 210 -17.42 -14.63 2.97
C PHE A 210 -17.08 -13.76 4.19
N VAL A 211 -17.87 -12.72 4.46
CA VAL A 211 -17.67 -11.81 5.60
C VAL A 211 -17.76 -12.58 6.91
N LYS A 212 -18.77 -13.43 7.08
CA LYS A 212 -18.94 -14.30 8.25
C LYS A 212 -17.75 -15.25 8.46
N ASP A 213 -17.28 -15.88 7.39
CA ASP A 213 -16.18 -16.85 7.43
C ASP A 213 -14.84 -16.23 7.85
N LEU A 214 -14.69 -14.90 7.74
CA LEU A 214 -13.50 -14.18 8.22
C LEU A 214 -13.42 -14.07 9.74
N ALA A 215 -14.53 -14.28 10.48
CA ALA A 215 -14.55 -14.17 11.93
C ALA A 215 -13.50 -15.05 12.62
N GLN A 216 -13.43 -16.33 12.22
CA GLN A 216 -12.50 -17.29 12.81
C GLN A 216 -11.03 -16.92 12.55
N PRO A 217 -10.60 -16.64 11.30
CA PRO A 217 -9.28 -16.08 11.03
C PRO A 217 -8.93 -14.84 11.84
N LEU A 218 -9.85 -13.89 12.00
CA LEU A 218 -9.61 -12.66 12.74
C LEU A 218 -9.43 -12.93 14.24
N LEU A 219 -10.20 -13.83 14.83
CA LEU A 219 -10.01 -14.23 16.22
C LEU A 219 -8.65 -14.90 16.47
N ARG A 220 -8.17 -15.70 15.51
CA ARG A 220 -6.86 -16.37 15.60
C ARG A 220 -5.68 -15.41 15.58
N LEU A 221 -5.84 -14.17 15.13
CA LEU A 221 -4.76 -13.19 15.13
C LEU A 221 -4.27 -12.86 16.55
N GLY A 222 -5.15 -12.96 17.55
CA GLY A 222 -4.82 -12.57 18.93
C GLY A 222 -4.46 -11.09 19.08
N VAL A 223 -4.79 -10.26 18.09
CA VAL A 223 -4.59 -8.80 18.14
C VAL A 223 -5.73 -8.17 18.92
N ASN A 224 -5.39 -7.19 19.76
CA ASN A 224 -6.38 -6.49 20.58
C ASN A 224 -6.93 -5.22 19.93
N ASP A 225 -6.37 -4.77 18.80
CA ASP A 225 -6.76 -3.52 18.15
C ASP A 225 -6.85 -3.74 16.63
N ILE A 226 -8.06 -4.02 16.15
CA ILE A 226 -8.34 -4.18 14.72
C ILE A 226 -9.28 -3.09 14.21
N SER A 227 -8.92 -2.54 13.06
CA SER A 227 -9.71 -1.63 12.24
C SER A 227 -10.33 -2.38 11.07
N LEU A 228 -11.66 -2.37 11.01
CA LEU A 228 -12.43 -2.95 9.91
C LEU A 228 -13.09 -1.84 9.10
N THR A 229 -12.84 -1.86 7.79
CA THR A 229 -13.50 -0.95 6.85
C THR A 229 -14.30 -1.75 5.84
N PHE A 230 -15.59 -1.43 5.70
CA PHE A 230 -16.45 -1.86 4.62
C PHE A 230 -16.62 -0.71 3.63
N LYS A 231 -16.19 -0.91 2.39
CA LYS A 231 -16.22 0.12 1.36
C LYS A 231 -16.74 -0.43 0.04
N HIS A 232 -17.77 0.18 -0.54
CA HIS A 232 -18.32 -0.26 -1.84
C HIS A 232 -18.68 -1.76 -1.84
N CYS A 233 -19.44 -2.22 -0.84
CA CYS A 233 -19.86 -3.62 -0.70
C CYS A 233 -21.35 -3.78 -1.06
N PRO A 234 -21.72 -3.97 -2.34
CA PRO A 234 -23.13 -4.01 -2.76
C PRO A 234 -23.94 -5.20 -2.23
N TYR A 235 -23.28 -6.29 -1.82
CA TYR A 235 -23.95 -7.53 -1.44
C TYR A 235 -23.85 -7.86 0.05
N VAL A 236 -23.18 -7.01 0.83
CA VAL A 236 -22.99 -7.23 2.28
C VAL A 236 -24.15 -6.62 3.03
N THR A 237 -24.91 -7.43 3.74
CA THR A 237 -26.05 -6.97 4.54
C THR A 237 -25.65 -6.72 5.99
N SER A 238 -26.58 -6.17 6.77
CA SER A 238 -26.38 -5.96 8.21
C SER A 238 -26.13 -7.27 8.95
N THR A 239 -26.73 -8.38 8.51
CA THR A 239 -26.54 -9.67 9.16
C THR A 239 -25.13 -10.20 8.92
N GLY A 240 -24.59 -10.08 7.70
CA GLY A 240 -23.21 -10.47 7.43
C GLY A 240 -22.19 -9.68 8.26
N ILE A 241 -22.41 -8.37 8.42
CA ILE A 241 -21.56 -7.54 9.29
C ILE A 241 -21.73 -7.96 10.75
N SER A 242 -22.95 -8.08 11.26
CA SER A 242 -23.18 -8.51 12.65
C SER A 242 -22.58 -9.89 12.95
N ASP A 243 -22.67 -10.83 12.02
CA ASP A 243 -22.09 -12.18 12.14
C ASP A 243 -20.55 -12.15 12.25
N LEU A 244 -19.89 -11.16 11.61
CA LEU A 244 -18.46 -10.92 11.77
C LEU A 244 -18.14 -10.19 13.07
N LEU A 245 -18.94 -9.19 13.44
CA LEU A 245 -18.67 -8.33 14.59
C LEU A 245 -18.94 -9.03 15.92
N SER A 246 -19.94 -9.90 16.01
CA SER A 246 -20.25 -10.64 17.23
C SER A 246 -19.08 -11.42 17.82
N PRO A 247 -18.35 -12.22 17.04
CA PRO A 247 -17.15 -12.88 17.55
C PRO A 247 -16.00 -11.89 17.80
N THR A 248 -15.87 -10.82 17.00
CA THR A 248 -14.73 -9.89 17.04
C THR A 248 -14.95 -8.65 17.92
N GLN A 249 -16.04 -8.60 18.68
CA GLN A 249 -16.47 -7.42 19.44
C GLN A 249 -15.41 -6.89 20.41
N HIS A 250 -14.60 -7.77 21.03
CA HIS A 250 -13.59 -7.37 22.03
C HIS A 250 -12.30 -6.80 21.43
N VAL A 251 -12.05 -7.05 20.14
CA VAL A 251 -10.83 -6.63 19.46
C VAL A 251 -11.06 -5.44 18.52
N LEU A 252 -12.31 -5.19 18.14
CA LEU A 252 -12.71 -4.12 17.22
C LEU A 252 -12.66 -2.74 17.90
N HIS A 253 -11.84 -1.85 17.37
CA HIS A 253 -11.68 -0.50 17.87
C HIS A 253 -12.02 0.59 16.85
N THR A 254 -11.84 0.29 15.57
CA THR A 254 -12.21 1.19 14.49
C THR A 254 -13.15 0.49 13.53
N LEU A 255 -14.31 1.10 13.28
CA LEU A 255 -15.25 0.65 12.28
C LEU A 255 -15.50 1.78 11.28
N ASN A 256 -15.27 1.50 10.00
CA ASN A 256 -15.61 2.40 8.91
C ASN A 256 -16.60 1.73 7.95
N VAL A 257 -17.74 2.36 7.70
CA VAL A 257 -18.76 1.87 6.77
C VAL A 257 -19.10 2.95 5.76
N SER A 258 -18.73 2.71 4.50
CA SER A 258 -18.97 3.64 3.40
C SER A 258 -19.51 2.93 2.16
N HIS A 259 -20.58 3.47 1.57
CA HIS A 259 -21.16 2.93 0.33
C HIS A 259 -21.43 1.41 0.37
N VAL A 260 -22.26 0.98 1.30
CA VAL A 260 -22.85 -0.38 1.41
C VAL A 260 -24.36 -0.26 1.14
N PRO A 261 -24.81 -0.34 -0.13
CA PRO A 261 -26.20 -0.09 -0.53
C PRO A 261 -27.26 -0.97 0.16
N SER A 262 -26.90 -2.20 0.50
CA SER A 262 -27.75 -3.20 1.17
C SER A 262 -28.05 -2.87 2.64
N LEU A 263 -27.37 -1.88 3.23
CA LEU A 263 -27.69 -1.35 4.55
C LEU A 263 -28.75 -0.26 4.41
N ASP A 264 -30.02 -0.65 4.56
CA ASP A 264 -31.09 0.32 4.76
C ASP A 264 -30.93 1.05 6.12
N ARG A 265 -31.53 2.24 6.26
CA ARG A 265 -31.41 3.08 7.46
C ARG A 265 -31.81 2.35 8.75
N ARG A 266 -32.84 1.50 8.70
CA ARG A 266 -33.36 0.80 9.89
C ARG A 266 -32.37 -0.28 10.35
N ARG A 267 -31.88 -1.09 9.41
CA ARG A 267 -30.89 -2.14 9.66
C ARG A 267 -29.57 -1.56 10.13
N PHE A 268 -29.15 -0.43 9.54
CA PHE A 268 -27.94 0.25 9.97
C PHE A 268 -28.06 0.77 11.40
N ARG A 269 -29.21 1.33 11.79
CA ARG A 269 -29.44 1.76 13.18
C ARG A 269 -29.33 0.60 14.17
N SER A 270 -29.90 -0.56 13.85
CA SER A 270 -29.76 -1.75 14.68
C SER A 270 -28.30 -2.22 14.79
N LEU A 271 -27.56 -2.20 13.68
CA LEU A 271 -26.13 -2.52 13.66
C LEU A 271 -25.33 -1.52 14.51
N LEU A 272 -25.58 -0.23 14.38
CA LEU A 272 -24.91 0.80 15.18
C LEU A 272 -25.19 0.62 16.68
N ASN A 273 -26.44 0.38 17.07
CA ASN A 273 -26.77 0.12 18.46
C ASN A 273 -25.99 -1.10 19.00
N TYR A 274 -25.93 -2.17 18.21
CA TYR A 274 -25.17 -3.37 18.55
C TYR A 274 -23.68 -3.06 18.75
N VAL A 275 -23.06 -2.36 17.80
CA VAL A 275 -21.62 -2.07 17.82
C VAL A 275 -21.28 -1.10 18.96
N LEU A 276 -22.06 -0.04 19.15
CA LEU A 276 -21.82 0.96 20.21
C LEU A 276 -22.02 0.38 21.62
N GLN A 277 -22.88 -0.65 21.76
CA GLN A 277 -23.12 -1.29 23.05
C GLN A 277 -22.05 -2.34 23.41
N LEU A 278 -21.50 -3.03 22.42
CA LEU A 278 -20.69 -4.24 22.64
C LEU A 278 -19.21 -4.10 22.29
N CYS A 279 -18.85 -3.20 21.39
CA CYS A 279 -17.46 -3.02 20.94
C CYS A 279 -16.82 -1.82 21.67
N PRO A 280 -15.57 -1.92 22.16
CA PRO A 280 -14.83 -0.82 22.75
C PRO A 280 -14.30 0.14 21.66
N LEU A 281 -15.18 0.67 20.82
CA LEU A 281 -14.81 1.52 19.70
C LEU A 281 -14.12 2.80 20.17
N LYS A 282 -12.97 3.10 19.55
CA LYS A 282 -12.28 4.39 19.62
C LYS A 282 -12.70 5.30 18.47
N GLU A 283 -13.01 4.73 17.30
CA GLU A 283 -13.35 5.49 16.10
C GLU A 283 -14.47 4.81 15.31
N LEU A 284 -15.47 5.62 14.92
CA LEU A 284 -16.57 5.21 14.06
C LEU A 284 -16.69 6.22 12.91
N SER A 285 -16.52 5.74 11.68
CA SER A 285 -16.66 6.55 10.47
C SER A 285 -17.79 5.98 9.60
N ILE A 286 -18.78 6.80 9.28
CA ILE A 286 -19.99 6.37 8.54
C ILE A 286 -20.32 7.35 7.42
N SER A 287 -20.80 6.84 6.28
CA SER A 287 -21.31 7.71 5.20
C SER A 287 -22.51 8.52 5.68
N THR A 288 -22.62 9.77 5.22
CA THR A 288 -23.75 10.66 5.55
C THR A 288 -25.10 10.08 5.14
N ASP A 289 -25.13 9.25 4.09
CA ASP A 289 -26.33 8.60 3.55
C ASP A 289 -27.07 7.72 4.56
N TYR A 290 -26.38 7.31 5.63
CA TYR A 290 -26.93 6.48 6.71
C TYR A 290 -27.53 7.27 7.88
N VAL A 291 -27.24 8.56 7.98
CA VAL A 291 -27.61 9.40 9.13
C VAL A 291 -28.81 10.29 8.84
N THR A 292 -28.90 10.83 7.62
CA THR A 292 -30.08 11.57 7.11
C THR A 292 -31.16 10.60 6.71
#